data_AF-A0AA35W8Y4-F1
#
_entry.id   AF-A0AA35W8Y4-F1
#
_cell.length_a   1.000
_cell.length_b   1.000
_cell.length_c   1.000
_cell.angle_alpha   90.00
_cell.angle_beta   90.00
_cell.angle_gamma   90.00
#
_symmetry.space_group_name_H-M   'P 1'
#
loop_
_entity.id
_entity.type
_entity.pdbx_description
1 polymer ?
#
loop_
_entity_poly.entity_id
_entity_poly.type
_entity_poly.pdbx_seq_one_letter_code
_entity_poly.pdbx_strand_id
1 'polypeptide(L)'
;MLGPAVSGTDRTPDLMAEAGLIYHTDWVHDDQPVPIRVKSGKLVSVPYSFELNDVPVFRSNFEGEYFARICKDQFSTSSTPREPRAAA
;
A
#
# COMPACT_ATOMS: atom_id res chain seq x y z
N MET A 1 5.13 7.24 -3.06
CA MET A 1 4.10 8.27 -3.27
C MET A 1 2.79 7.58 -3.58
N LEU A 2 1.70 8.14 -3.05
CA LEU A 2 0.32 7.79 -3.39
C LEU A 2 -0.18 8.79 -4.44
N GLY A 3 -0.60 8.30 -5.61
CA GLY A 3 -1.21 9.09 -6.66
C GLY A 3 -2.57 9.65 -6.21
N PRO A 4 -2.97 10.83 -6.70
CA PRO A 4 -4.30 11.38 -6.42
C PRO A 4 -5.39 10.37 -6.78
N ALA A 5 -6.31 10.12 -5.85
CA ALA A 5 -7.40 9.15 -6.02
C ALA A 5 -6.96 7.74 -6.45
N VAL A 6 -5.69 7.36 -6.21
CA VAL A 6 -5.11 6.08 -6.64
C VAL A 6 -5.23 5.89 -8.17
N SER A 7 -5.12 6.99 -8.92
CA SER A 7 -5.32 7.01 -10.38
C SER A 7 -4.02 6.84 -11.18
N GLY A 8 -3.01 6.17 -10.62
CA GLY A 8 -1.78 5.85 -11.31
C GLY A 8 -2.02 5.03 -12.59
N THR A 9 -1.12 5.14 -13.55
CA THR A 9 -1.10 4.31 -14.75
C THR A 9 0.11 3.38 -14.71
N ASP A 10 0.20 2.42 -15.63
CA ASP A 10 1.37 1.53 -15.74
C ASP A 10 2.69 2.29 -15.99
N ARG A 11 2.62 3.54 -16.45
CA ARG A 11 3.79 4.40 -16.64
C ARG A 11 4.24 5.13 -15.38
N THR A 12 3.37 5.24 -14.37
CA THR A 12 3.63 6.03 -13.17
C THR A 12 4.86 5.53 -12.39
N PRO A 13 5.05 4.22 -12.15
CA PRO A 13 6.24 3.74 -11.44
C PRO A 13 7.56 4.11 -12.14
N ASP A 14 7.61 4.00 -13.47
CA ASP A 14 8.78 4.39 -14.26
C ASP A 14 9.09 5.88 -14.10
N LEU A 15 8.08 6.74 -14.26
CA LEU A 15 8.23 8.19 -14.12
C LEU A 15 8.66 8.60 -12.70
N MET A 16 8.17 7.89 -11.70
CA MET A 16 8.55 8.13 -10.32
C MET A 16 10.03 7.81 -10.07
N ALA A 17 10.49 6.66 -10.56
CA ALA A 17 11.88 6.27 -10.43
C ALA A 17 12.82 7.23 -11.20
N GLU A 18 12.41 7.68 -12.40
CA GLU A 18 13.13 8.70 -13.17
C GLU A 18 13.23 10.04 -12.41
N ALA A 19 12.16 10.44 -11.71
CA ALA A 19 12.14 11.63 -10.87
C ALA A 19 12.92 11.47 -9.54
N GLY A 20 13.52 10.30 -9.29
CA GLY A 20 14.30 10.04 -8.07
C GLY A 20 13.46 9.69 -6.84
N LEU A 21 12.18 9.36 -7.00
CA LEU A 21 11.34 8.85 -5.91
C LEU A 21 11.73 7.40 -5.58
N ILE A 22 11.64 7.05 -4.30
CA ILE A 22 12.14 5.75 -3.79
C ILE A 22 11.04 4.74 -3.47
N TYR A 23 9.78 5.18 -3.43
CA TYR A 23 8.67 4.30 -3.11
C TYR A 23 7.37 4.66 -3.84
N HIS A 24 6.52 3.66 -4.05
CA HIS A 24 5.21 3.70 -4.70
C HIS A 24 4.15 3.10 -3.76
N THR A 25 2.93 3.65 -3.74
CA THR A 25 1.87 3.18 -2.81
C THR A 25 0.50 3.03 -3.48
N ASP A 26 0.37 2.95 -4.80
CA ASP A 26 -0.99 2.86 -5.40
C ASP A 26 -1.53 1.43 -5.47
N TRP A 27 -0.71 0.42 -5.17
CA TRP A 27 -1.08 -0.99 -5.39
C TRP A 27 -1.44 -1.71 -4.09
N VAL A 28 -2.42 -2.61 -4.18
CA VAL A 28 -2.91 -3.47 -3.09
C VAL A 28 -2.61 -4.93 -3.47
N HIS A 29 -1.36 -5.36 -3.27
CA HIS A 29 -0.82 -6.57 -3.92
C HIS A 29 -0.01 -7.46 -2.98
N ASP A 30 0.37 -6.97 -1.80
CA ASP A 30 1.04 -7.73 -0.75
C ASP A 30 0.79 -7.06 0.62
N ASP A 31 1.17 -7.72 1.71
CA ASP A 31 1.13 -7.18 3.07
C ASP A 31 2.48 -6.56 3.47
N GLN A 32 3.53 -6.75 2.66
CA GLN A 32 4.89 -6.27 2.95
C GLN A 32 5.44 -5.40 1.82
N PRO A 33 6.38 -4.49 2.12
CA PRO A 33 7.10 -3.77 1.08
C PRO A 33 7.89 -4.73 0.18
N VAL A 34 7.77 -4.53 -1.13
CA VAL A 34 8.47 -5.37 -2.12
C VAL A 34 9.19 -4.50 -3.16
N PRO A 35 10.39 -4.88 -3.60
CA PRO A 35 11.02 -4.21 -4.73
C PRO A 35 10.19 -4.44 -6.01
N ILE A 36 10.01 -3.41 -6.82
CA ILE A 36 9.28 -3.50 -8.10
C ILE A 36 10.18 -3.12 -9.28
N ARG A 37 9.89 -3.71 -10.44
CA ARG A 37 10.64 -3.44 -11.67
C ARG A 37 10.22 -2.10 -12.26
N VAL A 38 11.23 -1.29 -12.57
CA VAL A 38 11.12 0.01 -13.26
C VAL A 38 12.23 0.10 -14.30
N LYS A 39 12.05 0.92 -15.33
CA LYS A 39 13.02 1.06 -16.44
C LYS A 39 14.40 1.56 -16.00
N SER A 40 14.45 2.41 -14.98
CA SER A 40 15.69 2.97 -14.44
C SER A 40 15.59 3.18 -12.93
N GLY A 41 16.73 3.17 -12.25
CA GLY A 41 16.78 3.37 -10.80
C GLY A 41 16.25 2.18 -9.99
N LYS A 42 15.75 2.47 -8.79
CA LYS A 42 15.18 1.50 -7.85
C LYS A 42 13.91 2.06 -7.26
N LEU A 43 12.89 1.22 -7.11
CA LEU A 43 11.62 1.61 -6.52
C LEU A 43 11.08 0.46 -5.67
N VAL A 44 10.56 0.79 -4.49
CA VAL A 44 9.89 -0.16 -3.60
C VAL A 44 8.39 0.13 -3.61
N SER A 45 7.58 -0.90 -3.81
CA SER A 45 6.14 -0.78 -3.56
C SER A 45 5.90 -0.99 -2.08
N VAL A 46 5.27 -0.01 -1.44
CA VAL A 46 4.73 -0.10 -0.09
C VAL A 46 3.22 -0.22 -0.27
N PRO A 47 2.64 -1.43 -0.17
CA PRO A 47 1.25 -1.64 -0.51
C PRO A 47 0.28 -0.78 0.30
N TYR A 48 -0.80 -0.33 -0.34
CA TYR A 48 -1.86 0.43 0.30
C TYR A 48 -3.00 -0.48 0.77
N SER A 49 -3.85 0.02 1.68
CA SER A 49 -5.09 -0.65 2.08
C SER A 49 -6.26 0.33 1.96
N PHE A 50 -7.29 -0.08 1.21
CA PHE A 50 -8.52 0.70 1.09
C PHE A 50 -9.41 0.53 2.34
N GLU A 51 -9.35 -0.63 2.97
CA GLU A 51 -10.11 -0.96 4.17
C GLU A 51 -9.67 -0.11 5.36
N LEU A 52 -8.41 0.30 5.39
CA LEU A 52 -7.85 1.19 6.42
C LEU A 52 -7.80 2.66 6.01
N ASN A 53 -8.39 3.03 4.87
CA ASN A 53 -8.61 4.41 4.47
C ASN A 53 -9.99 4.87 4.97
N ASP A 54 -10.04 6.00 5.68
CA ASP A 54 -11.26 6.56 6.23
C ASP A 54 -12.26 7.02 5.15
N VAL A 55 -11.77 7.60 4.06
CA VAL A 55 -12.59 8.13 2.96
C VAL A 55 -13.52 7.07 2.34
N PRO A 56 -13.05 5.90 1.85
CA PRO A 56 -13.93 4.86 1.32
C PRO A 56 -14.80 4.20 2.39
N VAL A 57 -14.29 4.05 3.62
CA VAL A 57 -15.04 3.43 4.73
C VAL A 57 -16.25 4.28 5.11
N PHE A 58 -16.06 5.58 5.32
CA PHE A 58 -17.14 6.50 5.66
C PHE A 58 -18.07 6.77 4.47
N ARG A 59 -17.58 6.74 3.23
CA ARG A 59 -18.44 6.75 2.03
C ARG A 59 -19.33 5.51 1.92
N SER A 60 -18.94 4.42 2.56
CA SER A 60 -19.71 3.17 2.62
C SER A 60 -20.66 3.12 3.84
N ASN A 61 -20.83 4.22 4.58
CA ASN A 61 -21.71 4.37 5.74
C ASN A 61 -21.34 3.47 6.94
N PHE A 62 -20.05 3.14 7.10
CA PHE A 62 -19.57 2.55 8.35
C PHE A 62 -19.31 3.63 9.40
N GLU A 63 -19.61 3.29 10.65
CA GLU A 63 -19.40 4.19 11.80
C GLU A 63 -17.95 4.23 12.27
N GLY A 64 -17.57 5.29 12.97
CA GLY A 64 -16.22 5.47 13.50
C GLY A 64 -15.75 4.34 14.43
N GLU A 65 -16.66 3.72 15.19
CA GLU A 65 -16.34 2.56 16.03
C GLU A 65 -15.89 1.35 15.19
N TYR A 66 -16.56 1.11 14.06
CA TYR A 66 -16.18 0.06 13.13
C TYR A 66 -14.78 0.32 12.57
N PHE A 67 -14.50 1.54 12.11
CA PHE A 67 -13.19 1.93 11.59
C PHE A 67 -12.09 1.73 12.66
N ALA A 68 -12.33 2.19 13.89
CA ALA A 68 -11.38 2.01 14.97
C ALA A 68 -11.10 0.53 15.30
N ARG A 69 -12.12 -0.33 15.20
CA ARG A 69 -11.97 -1.77 15.42
C ARG A 69 -11.09 -2.40 14.35
N ILE A 70 -11.39 -2.19 13.07
CA ILE A 70 -10.62 -2.82 11.98
C ILE A 70 -9.15 -2.36 11.96
N CYS A 71 -8.85 -1.11 12.33
CA CYS A 71 -7.48 -0.64 12.49
C CYS A 71 -6.73 -1.42 13.59
N LYS A 72 -7.37 -1.66 14.73
CA LYS A 72 -6.78 -2.42 15.85
C LYS A 72 -6.56 -3.89 15.49
N ASP A 73 -7.53 -4.49 14.81
CA ASP A 73 -7.47 -5.90 14.40
C ASP A 73 -6.34 -6.14 13.40
N GLN A 74 -6.18 -5.25 12.41
CA GLN A 74 -5.09 -5.29 11.43
C GLN A 74 -3.72 -5.12 12.07
N PHE A 75 -3.58 -4.19 13.02
CA PHE A 75 -2.33 -4.00 13.77
C PHE A 75 -1.98 -5.25 14.57
N SER A 76 -2.95 -5.82 15.29
CA SER A 76 -2.75 -7.00 16.14
C SER A 76 -2.31 -8.20 15.29
N THR A 77 -2.98 -8.42 14.16
CA THR A 77 -2.64 -9.51 13.22
C THR A 77 -1.24 -9.33 12.63
N SER A 78 -0.86 -8.11 12.26
CA SER A 78 0.45 -7.81 11.65
C SER A 78 1.61 -7.87 12.64
N SER A 79 1.34 -7.63 13.92
CA SER A 79 2.35 -7.73 14.99
C SER A 79 2.69 -9.18 15.38
N THR A 80 1.92 -10.16 14.90
CA THR A 80 2.20 -11.58 15.11
C THR A 80 3.37 -12.01 14.20
N PRO A 81 4.45 -12.62 14.74
CA PRO A 81 5.58 -13.06 13.93
C PRO A 81 5.13 -14.01 12.82
N ARG A 82 5.43 -13.67 11.56
CA ARG A 82 5.21 -14.57 10.41
C ARG A 82 6.52 -15.26 10.03
N GLU A 83 6.43 -16.50 9.56
CA GLU A 83 7.59 -17.23 9.04
C GLU A 83 8.20 -16.49 7.83
N PRO A 84 9.54 -16.48 7.68
CA PRO A 84 10.19 -15.82 6.54
C PRO A 84 9.78 -16.50 5.23
N ARG A 85 9.22 -15.71 4.30
CA ARG A 85 8.87 -16.17 2.95
C ARG A 85 10.16 -16.49 2.19
N ALA A 86 10.25 -17.70 1.62
CA ALA A 86 11.39 -18.09 0.80
C ALA A 86 11.56 -17.09 -0.36
N ALA A 87 12.79 -16.59 -0.55
CA ALA A 87 13.11 -15.70 -1.65
C ALA A 87 12.89 -16.44 -2.98
N ALA A 88 11.93 -15.97 -3.76
CA ALA A 88 11.66 -16.44 -5.13
C ALA A 88 12.51 -15.67 -6.14
#